data_AF-H1YIM4-F1
#
_entry.id   AF-H1YIM4-F1
#
_cell.length_a   1.000
_cell.length_b   1.000
_cell.length_c   1.000
_cell.angle_alpha   90.00
_cell.angle_beta   90.00
_cell.angle_gamma   90.00
#
_symmetry.space_group_name_H-M   'P 1'
#
loop_
_entity.id
_entity.type
_entity.pdbx_description
1 polymer ?
#
loop_
_entity_poly.entity_id
_entity_poly.type
_entity_poly.pdbx_seq_one_letter_code
_entity_poly.pdbx_strand_id
1 'polypeptide(L)'
;MIYTKYFVPLVAMASITVIVACKRSATDVESLKVSDTAKKELNAAKTIYYPANVWLVPANNDYSNNNSEFSNFRKSESSDVAMFWAKEYGNDPTVNQDATQRFNPNTSITELERFYTCYRDTLKFVQKGQSLTDQYKMLTYIFYSTTDGSAYGGGVDNKVGVLWSPALRINTTPYGALAHELGHSFQYMVHADGAWGFNSTPAGSNSQTIFEMTSQYMLFQVYLGWMTFENYHLVSFMHQTHLSFLHEDNQYHSPYVLEYWSNKRGRDFVGKIWRNATQGEDAVMTYKRLTGLSQSQFNDEMFDADRKFITWDLARIAQAAKPYANQHLATLNSAGNGWYQIAESNCPQNYGYNGIKLKVPASGTTVTLQFQGIAGATGYRAINIDKAGWRYGFVAYKKDGTRVYGSVNSSSTGTASFVVPANTTYLWLVVTGAPTQHWEHLNDGNASNDEEWPYQVKLTGTTLDDSVIK
;
A
#
# COMPACT_ATOMS: atom_id res chain seq x y z
N MET A 1 -52.52 -5.08 38.38
CA MET A 1 -53.25 -6.09 39.18
C MET A 1 -53.33 -7.38 38.36
N ILE A 2 -52.78 -8.49 38.91
CA ILE A 2 -53.11 -9.91 38.69
C ILE A 2 -52.94 -10.46 37.25
N TYR A 3 -51.80 -11.10 36.92
CA TYR A 3 -51.49 -12.55 37.00
C TYR A 3 -52.35 -13.47 36.13
N THR A 4 -51.75 -14.16 35.14
CA THR A 4 -51.77 -15.64 35.05
C THR A 4 -50.58 -16.17 34.26
N LYS A 5 -49.97 -17.24 34.79
CA LYS A 5 -48.83 -18.02 34.29
C LYS A 5 -49.30 -19.13 33.33
N TYR A 6 -48.44 -19.56 32.40
CA TYR A 6 -48.46 -20.93 31.86
C TYR A 6 -47.05 -21.54 31.85
N PHE A 7 -46.99 -22.84 32.11
CA PHE A 7 -45.87 -23.68 32.53
C PHE A 7 -45.41 -24.61 31.37
N VAL A 8 -44.08 -24.68 31.13
CA VAL A 8 -43.18 -25.89 31.02
C VAL A 8 -43.40 -26.91 29.86
N PRO A 9 -42.38 -27.63 29.30
CA PRO A 9 -41.03 -27.91 29.80
C PRO A 9 -39.81 -27.66 28.87
N LEU A 10 -38.64 -27.65 29.50
CA LEU A 10 -37.29 -27.65 28.93
C LEU A 10 -36.75 -29.09 28.89
N VAL A 11 -36.28 -29.55 27.72
CA VAL A 11 -35.54 -30.81 27.56
C VAL A 11 -34.04 -30.51 27.60
N ALA A 12 -33.33 -31.20 28.47
CA ALA A 12 -31.87 -31.14 28.61
C ALA A 12 -31.20 -32.12 27.63
N MET A 13 -30.14 -31.67 26.94
CA MET A 13 -29.11 -32.53 26.37
C MET A 13 -27.74 -32.10 26.90
N ALA A 14 -27.02 -33.09 27.43
CA ALA A 14 -25.73 -32.96 28.09
C ALA A 14 -24.58 -32.80 27.08
N SER A 15 -23.54 -32.07 27.47
CA SER A 15 -22.23 -32.08 26.81
C SER A 15 -21.15 -32.40 27.84
N ILE A 16 -20.36 -33.43 27.57
CA ILE A 16 -19.30 -33.98 28.41
C ILE A 16 -18.08 -33.05 28.38
N THR A 17 -17.56 -32.66 29.54
CA THR A 17 -16.24 -32.02 29.69
C THR A 17 -15.35 -32.94 30.53
N VAL A 18 -14.21 -33.35 29.97
CA VAL A 18 -13.20 -34.14 30.67
C VAL A 18 -12.31 -33.19 31.47
N ILE A 19 -12.30 -33.35 32.79
CA ILE A 19 -11.37 -32.69 33.72
C ILE A 19 -10.41 -33.76 34.23
N VAL A 20 -9.12 -33.62 33.93
CA VAL A 20 -8.06 -34.41 34.57
C VAL A 20 -7.57 -33.63 35.79
N ALA A 21 -7.77 -34.22 36.97
CA ALA A 21 -7.30 -33.71 38.25
C ALA A 21 -5.86 -34.16 38.53
N CYS A 22 -5.03 -33.28 39.10
CA CYS A 22 -3.86 -33.71 39.86
C CYS A 22 -3.73 -32.90 41.15
N LYS A 23 -3.49 -33.65 42.24
CA LYS A 23 -3.51 -33.24 43.65
C LYS A 23 -2.32 -32.34 44.01
N ARG A 24 -2.57 -31.35 44.88
CA ARG A 24 -1.53 -30.57 45.58
C ARG A 24 -0.98 -31.36 46.77
N SER A 25 0.34 -31.40 46.92
CA SER A 25 1.04 -31.50 48.21
C SER A 25 1.85 -30.22 48.42
N ALA A 26 1.82 -29.70 49.64
CA ALA A 26 2.52 -28.49 50.06
C ALA A 26 3.76 -28.89 50.85
N THR A 27 4.92 -28.40 50.44
CA THR A 27 6.03 -27.81 51.23
C THR A 27 7.19 -27.50 50.29
N ASP A 28 7.97 -26.46 50.63
CA ASP A 28 9.22 -25.99 50.02
C ASP A 28 9.08 -24.98 48.87
N VAL A 29 8.75 -23.75 49.25
CA VAL A 29 9.05 -22.56 48.43
C VAL A 29 10.43 -22.06 48.83
N GLU A 30 11.45 -22.57 48.13
CA GLU A 30 12.77 -21.94 48.12
C GLU A 30 12.68 -20.70 47.20
N SER A 31 12.96 -19.53 47.77
CA SER A 31 12.86 -18.24 47.11
C SER A 31 13.91 -18.12 46.00
N LEU A 32 13.52 -18.37 44.76
CA LEU A 32 14.27 -17.92 43.59
C LEU A 32 14.18 -16.40 43.51
N LYS A 33 15.23 -15.73 44.00
CA LYS A 33 15.50 -14.31 43.71
C LYS A 33 15.64 -14.16 42.20
N VAL A 34 14.56 -13.75 41.55
CA VAL A 34 14.63 -13.14 40.23
C VAL A 34 15.47 -11.89 40.40
N SER A 35 16.65 -11.86 39.77
CA SER A 35 17.52 -10.69 39.80
C SER A 35 16.76 -9.47 39.30
N ASP A 36 16.82 -8.37 40.07
CA ASP A 36 16.25 -7.05 39.76
C ASP A 36 16.75 -6.43 38.44
N THR A 37 17.63 -7.12 37.70
CA THR A 37 18.15 -6.71 36.40
C THR A 37 17.18 -6.89 35.22
N ALA A 38 16.04 -7.57 35.40
CA ALA A 38 15.04 -7.78 34.34
C ALA A 38 13.81 -6.84 34.42
N LYS A 39 13.83 -5.85 35.32
CA LYS A 39 12.73 -4.87 35.53
C LYS A 39 13.20 -3.42 35.44
N LYS A 40 14.20 -3.14 34.60
CA LYS A 40 14.70 -1.78 34.38
C LYS A 40 15.06 -1.51 32.92
N GLU A 41 14.12 -1.70 32.01
CA GLU A 41 14.02 -0.79 30.86
C GLU A 41 13.00 0.28 31.22
N LEU A 42 13.44 1.23 32.03
CA LEU A 42 12.81 2.53 32.10
C LEU A 42 13.18 3.20 30.77
N ASN A 43 12.34 3.09 29.73
CA ASN A 43 12.54 3.90 28.52
C ASN A 43 12.55 5.36 28.98
N ALA A 44 13.71 6.01 28.92
CA ALA A 44 13.81 7.43 29.20
C ALA A 44 12.81 8.15 28.27
N ALA A 45 12.11 9.16 28.79
CA ALA A 45 11.19 9.94 27.98
C ALA A 45 11.93 10.54 26.77
N LYS A 46 11.40 10.36 25.56
CA LYS A 46 11.96 10.93 24.34
C LYS A 46 12.03 12.45 24.46
N THR A 47 13.12 13.01 23.95
CA THR A 47 13.35 14.46 23.98
C THR A 47 13.03 15.09 22.62
N ILE A 48 12.80 16.41 22.61
CA ILE A 48 12.71 17.16 21.36
C ILE A 48 14.13 17.58 20.97
N TYR A 49 14.58 17.15 19.79
CA TYR A 49 15.75 17.73 19.14
C TYR A 49 15.30 19.01 18.42
N TYR A 50 15.98 20.13 18.66
CA TYR A 50 15.71 21.42 18.00
C TYR A 50 16.81 21.66 16.96
N PRO A 51 16.58 21.36 15.66
CA PRO A 51 17.58 21.58 14.64
C PRO A 51 17.85 23.07 14.44
N ALA A 52 19.09 23.41 14.08
CA ALA A 52 19.46 24.81 13.81
C ALA A 52 18.75 25.38 12.57
N ASN A 53 18.52 24.53 11.56
CA ASN A 53 17.83 24.90 10.33
C ASN A 53 16.76 23.85 10.04
N VAL A 54 15.52 24.29 9.88
CA VAL A 54 14.40 23.45 9.46
C VAL A 54 13.71 24.17 8.31
N TRP A 55 13.39 23.45 7.23
CA TRP A 55 12.66 24.04 6.11
C TRP A 55 11.30 24.58 6.58
N LEU A 56 10.83 25.69 6.00
CA LEU A 56 9.62 26.42 6.43
C LEU A 56 9.62 26.88 7.91
N VAL A 57 10.78 26.92 8.55
CA VAL A 57 10.98 27.54 9.87
C VAL A 57 11.96 28.70 9.71
N PRO A 58 11.70 29.88 10.29
CA PRO A 58 12.65 30.99 10.22
C PRO A 58 14.03 30.62 10.77
N ALA A 59 15.08 31.12 10.13
CA ALA A 59 16.44 31.00 10.66
C ALA A 59 16.51 31.58 12.08
N ASN A 60 17.18 30.88 13.00
CA ASN A 60 17.29 31.24 14.41
C ASN A 60 15.95 31.32 15.16
N ASN A 61 14.94 30.51 14.79
CA ASN A 61 13.69 30.43 15.54
C ASN A 61 13.93 30.02 17.01
N ASP A 62 13.69 30.93 17.94
CA ASP A 62 13.81 30.69 19.38
C ASP A 62 12.53 30.06 19.95
N TYR A 63 12.54 28.75 20.15
CA TYR A 63 11.40 28.01 20.70
C TYR A 63 11.04 28.38 22.15
N SER A 64 11.91 29.10 22.86
CA SER A 64 11.63 29.61 24.22
C SER A 64 10.94 30.99 24.22
N ASN A 65 10.89 31.67 23.07
CA ASN A 65 10.24 32.96 22.92
C ASN A 65 8.84 32.80 22.32
N ASN A 66 7.80 33.28 23.00
CA ASN A 66 6.42 33.18 22.52
C ASN A 66 6.19 33.98 21.22
N ASN A 67 7.01 35.01 20.95
CA ASN A 67 6.90 35.85 19.75
C ASN A 67 7.57 35.26 18.50
N SER A 68 8.38 34.21 18.64
CA SER A 68 8.91 33.46 17.50
C SER A 68 7.80 32.80 16.72
N GLU A 69 8.05 32.45 15.45
CA GLU A 69 7.06 31.84 14.58
C GLU A 69 6.50 30.55 15.20
N PHE A 70 7.40 29.63 15.53
CA PHE A 70 7.10 28.41 16.26
C PHE A 70 7.66 28.50 17.67
N SER A 71 6.89 28.05 18.66
CA SER A 71 7.24 28.25 20.07
C SER A 71 6.71 27.13 20.96
N ASN A 72 7.39 26.86 22.09
CA ASN A 72 6.94 25.89 23.08
C ASN A 72 5.62 26.26 23.76
N PHE A 73 5.15 27.52 23.62
CA PHE A 73 3.84 27.97 24.07
C PHE A 73 2.69 27.64 23.10
N ARG A 74 3.01 27.28 21.85
CA ARG A 74 2.09 26.88 20.77
C ARG A 74 2.49 25.50 20.25
N LYS A 75 2.35 24.52 21.14
CA LYS A 75 2.82 23.16 20.94
C LYS A 75 1.83 22.16 21.53
N SER A 76 1.71 21.00 20.88
CA SER A 76 1.06 19.79 21.40
C SER A 76 2.01 18.61 21.24
N GLU A 77 2.02 17.68 22.19
CA GLU A 77 2.93 16.52 22.18
C GLU A 77 2.21 15.22 22.52
N SER A 78 2.64 14.15 21.87
CA SER A 78 2.40 12.76 22.28
C SER A 78 3.70 12.13 22.79
N SER A 79 3.75 10.80 22.96
CA SER A 79 4.98 10.10 23.35
C SER A 79 6.06 10.23 22.29
N ASP A 80 5.65 10.16 21.02
CA ASP A 80 6.55 10.01 19.88
C ASP A 80 6.63 11.24 18.96
N VAL A 81 5.72 12.21 19.09
CA VAL A 81 5.60 13.36 18.19
C VAL A 81 5.49 14.68 18.98
N ALA A 82 6.15 15.73 18.47
CA ALA A 82 5.98 17.10 18.93
C ALA A 82 5.49 17.99 17.78
N MET A 83 4.31 18.57 17.93
CA MET A 83 3.66 19.44 16.95
C MET A 83 3.71 20.90 17.41
N PHE A 84 4.25 21.76 16.57
CA PHE A 84 4.27 23.21 16.73
C PHE A 84 3.35 23.85 15.70
N TRP A 85 2.82 25.03 15.99
CA TRP A 85 2.08 25.82 15.00
C TRP A 85 2.50 27.29 14.98
N ALA A 86 2.39 27.87 13.79
CA ALA A 86 2.70 29.26 13.51
C ALA A 86 1.88 30.21 14.39
N LYS A 87 2.47 31.35 14.77
CA LYS A 87 1.86 32.35 15.68
C LYS A 87 0.56 32.95 15.16
N GLU A 88 0.37 32.97 13.85
CA GLU A 88 -0.80 33.45 13.12
C GLU A 88 -2.06 32.67 13.49
N TYR A 89 -1.91 31.41 13.92
CA TYR A 89 -3.03 30.61 14.42
C TYR A 89 -3.44 30.94 15.86
N GLY A 90 -2.66 31.77 16.57
CA GLY A 90 -2.91 32.12 17.96
C GLY A 90 -2.64 30.99 18.95
N ASN A 91 -3.07 31.17 20.20
CA ASN A 91 -2.89 30.17 21.26
C ASN A 91 -3.83 28.96 21.11
N ASP A 92 -5.00 29.18 20.51
CA ASP A 92 -5.98 28.13 20.24
C ASP A 92 -6.36 28.16 18.75
N PRO A 93 -5.78 27.27 17.93
CA PRO A 93 -6.08 27.20 16.50
C PRO A 93 -7.51 26.72 16.20
N THR A 94 -8.25 26.19 17.18
CA THR A 94 -9.62 25.71 16.95
C THR A 94 -10.64 26.84 16.81
N VAL A 95 -10.30 28.03 17.29
CA VAL A 95 -11.17 29.22 17.30
C VAL A 95 -10.73 30.30 16.29
N ASN A 96 -9.88 29.94 15.32
CA ASN A 96 -9.50 30.87 14.25
C ASN A 96 -10.76 31.46 13.58
N GLN A 97 -10.75 32.76 13.26
CA GLN A 97 -11.89 33.42 12.63
C GLN A 97 -12.19 32.83 11.25
N ASP A 98 -11.15 32.49 10.49
CA ASP A 98 -11.28 31.76 9.24
C ASP A 98 -11.41 30.25 9.53
N ALA A 99 -12.57 29.69 9.20
CA ALA A 99 -12.86 28.28 9.41
C ALA A 99 -11.92 27.35 8.63
N THR A 100 -11.36 27.81 7.50
CA THR A 100 -10.40 27.04 6.71
C THR A 100 -9.02 26.96 7.36
N GLN A 101 -8.72 27.88 8.27
CA GLN A 101 -7.48 27.97 9.04
C GLN A 101 -7.59 27.30 10.42
N ARG A 102 -8.71 26.65 10.72
CA ARG A 102 -8.86 25.89 11.96
C ARG A 102 -8.25 24.51 11.81
N PHE A 103 -7.58 24.06 12.86
CA PHE A 103 -7.27 22.65 13.07
C PHE A 103 -7.33 22.35 14.56
N ASN A 104 -7.47 21.07 14.92
CA ASN A 104 -7.52 20.65 16.31
C ASN A 104 -6.22 19.92 16.70
N PRO A 105 -5.35 20.54 17.52
CA PRO A 105 -4.07 19.95 17.90
C PRO A 105 -4.22 18.63 18.67
N ASN A 106 -5.27 18.50 19.48
CA ASN A 106 -5.49 17.31 20.32
C ASN A 106 -5.87 16.09 19.47
N THR A 107 -6.78 16.26 18.50
CA THR A 107 -7.14 15.16 17.59
C THR A 107 -6.01 14.84 16.62
N SER A 108 -5.33 15.87 16.10
CA SER A 108 -4.24 15.69 15.14
C SER A 108 -3.04 14.97 15.76
N ILE A 109 -2.62 15.35 16.97
CA ILE A 109 -1.50 14.68 17.66
C ILE A 109 -1.84 13.24 18.06
N THR A 110 -3.10 12.98 18.44
CA THR A 110 -3.59 11.63 18.78
C THR A 110 -3.55 10.72 17.55
N GLU A 111 -3.98 11.21 16.40
CA GLU A 111 -3.92 10.45 15.14
C GLU A 111 -2.49 10.25 14.66
N LEU A 112 -1.62 11.27 14.77
CA LEU A 112 -0.18 11.12 14.48
C LEU A 112 0.49 10.06 15.34
N GLU A 113 0.20 10.00 16.65
CA GLU A 113 0.70 8.93 17.54
C GLU A 113 0.22 7.55 17.07
N ARG A 114 -1.04 7.42 16.66
CA ARG A 114 -1.60 6.18 16.12
C ARG A 114 -0.90 5.76 14.83
N PHE A 115 -0.66 6.71 13.92
CA PHE A 115 0.06 6.45 12.67
C PHE A 115 1.50 6.02 12.94
N TYR A 116 2.21 6.81 13.75
CA TYR A 116 3.58 6.55 14.17
C TYR A 116 3.71 5.14 14.78
N THR A 117 2.80 4.79 15.69
CA THR A 117 2.79 3.46 16.34
C THR A 117 2.63 2.35 15.31
N CYS A 118 1.74 2.50 14.32
CA CYS A 118 1.61 1.53 13.24
C CYS A 118 2.92 1.41 12.43
N TYR A 119 3.51 2.54 12.04
CA TYR A 119 4.69 2.59 11.18
C TYR A 119 5.94 2.01 11.85
N ARG A 120 6.10 2.26 13.16
CA ARG A 120 7.19 1.71 13.99
C ARG A 120 6.95 0.27 14.42
N ASP A 121 5.74 -0.09 14.86
CA ASP A 121 5.54 -1.37 15.57
C ASP A 121 4.98 -2.46 14.66
N THR A 122 4.11 -2.07 13.71
CA THR A 122 3.47 -3.01 12.78
C THR A 122 4.23 -3.12 11.48
N LEU A 123 4.58 -1.99 10.86
CA LEU A 123 5.31 -1.96 9.60
C LEU A 123 6.83 -2.00 9.81
N LYS A 124 7.26 -1.70 11.04
CA LYS A 124 8.64 -1.75 11.51
C LYS A 124 9.62 -0.95 10.68
N PHE A 125 9.24 0.16 10.07
CA PHE A 125 10.15 0.94 9.20
C PHE A 125 11.47 1.28 9.91
N VAL A 126 11.41 1.55 11.20
CA VAL A 126 12.56 1.64 12.11
C VAL A 126 12.55 0.49 13.13
N GLN A 127 13.69 0.20 13.75
CA GLN A 127 13.81 -0.86 14.75
C GLN A 127 13.98 -0.26 16.15
N LYS A 128 13.01 -0.54 17.03
CA LYS A 128 13.08 -0.18 18.46
C LYS A 128 14.37 -0.68 19.09
N GLY A 129 14.99 0.17 19.90
CA GLY A 129 16.28 -0.05 20.56
C GLY A 129 17.49 0.21 19.65
N GLN A 130 17.28 0.53 18.37
CA GLN A 130 18.33 0.75 17.38
C GLN A 130 18.09 2.00 16.53
N SER A 131 17.07 2.78 16.84
CA SER A 131 16.67 3.92 16.03
C SER A 131 16.89 5.22 16.78
N LEU A 132 17.23 6.29 16.05
CA LEU A 132 17.22 7.64 16.62
C LEU A 132 15.81 8.06 17.06
N THR A 133 14.79 7.40 16.51
CA THR A 133 13.42 7.57 16.97
C THR A 133 13.21 7.10 18.41
N ASP A 134 14.08 6.27 19.00
CA ASP A 134 14.03 5.91 20.42
C ASP A 134 14.47 7.06 21.35
N GLN A 135 15.22 8.02 20.82
CA GLN A 135 15.78 9.14 21.56
C GLN A 135 14.98 10.43 21.36
N TYR A 136 14.54 10.67 20.12
CA TYR A 136 13.91 11.92 19.69
C TYR A 136 12.47 11.72 19.24
N LYS A 137 11.63 12.70 19.58
CA LYS A 137 10.29 12.84 19.00
C LYS A 137 10.41 13.32 17.55
N MET A 138 9.56 12.80 16.67
CA MET A 138 9.39 13.40 15.33
C MET A 138 8.74 14.77 15.46
N LEU A 139 9.10 15.68 14.56
CA LEU A 139 8.63 17.05 14.60
C LEU A 139 7.50 17.26 13.59
N THR A 140 6.50 18.06 13.96
CA THR A 140 5.45 18.48 13.06
C THR A 140 5.30 19.99 13.13
N TYR A 141 5.35 20.67 11.98
CA TYR A 141 5.20 22.11 11.88
C TYR A 141 3.94 22.45 11.11
N ILE A 142 2.98 23.08 11.80
CA ILE A 142 1.77 23.62 11.18
C ILE A 142 2.05 25.06 10.75
N PHE A 143 2.48 25.23 9.50
CA PHE A 143 2.86 26.55 8.95
C PHE A 143 1.62 27.31 8.45
N TYR A 144 1.66 28.64 8.49
CA TYR A 144 0.55 29.46 8.03
C TYR A 144 0.52 29.59 6.50
N SER A 145 -0.61 29.27 5.88
CA SER A 145 -0.84 29.45 4.44
C SER A 145 -2.33 29.58 4.13
N THR A 146 -2.68 30.51 3.25
CA THR A 146 -4.06 30.72 2.77
C THR A 146 -4.25 30.30 1.31
N THR A 147 -3.18 29.98 0.58
CA THR A 147 -3.21 29.68 -0.86
C THR A 147 -2.67 28.31 -1.20
N ASP A 148 -1.64 27.83 -0.48
CA ASP A 148 -1.06 26.51 -0.65
C ASP A 148 -1.59 25.55 0.42
N GLY A 149 -2.19 24.44 -0.04
CA GLY A 149 -2.69 23.33 0.79
C GLY A 149 -1.78 22.11 0.78
N SER A 150 -0.55 22.22 0.28
CA SER A 150 0.41 21.12 0.20
C SER A 150 1.02 20.82 1.55
N ALA A 151 1.03 19.54 1.92
CA ALA A 151 1.79 19.04 3.06
C ALA A 151 3.05 18.35 2.53
N TYR A 152 4.03 18.19 3.42
CA TYR A 152 5.34 17.66 3.08
C TYR A 152 5.88 16.82 4.24
N GLY A 153 6.72 15.83 3.93
CA GLY A 153 7.39 14.98 4.91
C GLY A 153 8.83 14.69 4.52
N GLY A 154 9.67 14.44 5.52
CA GLY A 154 11.10 14.20 5.32
C GLY A 154 11.84 14.21 6.66
N GLY A 155 13.00 14.86 6.71
CA GLY A 155 13.70 15.01 7.98
C GLY A 155 14.89 15.96 7.91
N VAL A 156 15.55 16.10 9.06
CA VAL A 156 16.61 17.09 9.27
C VAL A 156 17.79 16.48 10.02
N ASP A 157 19.00 16.97 9.69
CA ASP A 157 20.28 16.66 10.33
C ASP A 157 20.69 15.18 10.37
N ASN A 158 20.08 14.33 9.53
CA ASN A 158 20.16 12.87 9.61
C ASN A 158 19.83 12.35 11.01
N LYS A 159 18.85 12.99 11.68
CA LYS A 159 18.50 12.70 13.08
C LYS A 159 17.03 12.57 13.37
N VAL A 160 16.20 13.43 12.78
CA VAL A 160 14.79 13.52 13.15
C VAL A 160 13.91 13.61 11.90
N GLY A 161 12.85 12.81 11.87
CA GLY A 161 11.80 12.91 10.88
C GLY A 161 10.94 14.14 11.14
N VAL A 162 10.56 14.84 10.07
CA VAL A 162 9.82 16.09 10.14
C VAL A 162 8.68 16.10 9.13
N LEU A 163 7.52 16.57 9.59
CA LEU A 163 6.32 16.79 8.80
C LEU A 163 5.98 18.28 8.79
N TRP A 164 5.56 18.80 7.64
CA TRP A 164 5.04 20.16 7.47
C TRP A 164 3.64 20.11 6.87
N SER A 165 2.70 20.87 7.42
CA SER A 165 1.36 20.98 6.84
C SER A 165 0.76 22.34 7.13
N PRO A 166 0.01 22.95 6.20
CA PRO A 166 -0.84 24.08 6.54
C PRO A 166 -2.12 23.58 7.21
N ALA A 167 -2.77 24.43 8.01
CA ALA A 167 -4.06 24.08 8.62
C ALA A 167 -5.13 23.74 7.57
N LEU A 168 -5.10 24.43 6.40
CA LEU A 168 -6.01 24.19 5.29
C LEU A 168 -6.07 22.72 4.85
N ARG A 169 -4.95 21.99 4.95
CA ARG A 169 -4.83 20.59 4.53
C ARG A 169 -5.34 19.60 5.59
N ILE A 170 -5.44 20.03 6.83
CA ILE A 170 -5.77 19.19 8.00
C ILE A 170 -6.92 19.76 8.83
N ASN A 171 -7.73 20.63 8.22
CA ASN A 171 -8.85 21.28 8.89
C ASN A 171 -9.99 20.30 9.21
N THR A 172 -10.00 19.14 8.55
CA THR A 172 -11.03 18.10 8.68
C THR A 172 -10.38 16.70 8.69
N THR A 173 -11.06 15.76 9.35
CA THR A 173 -10.74 14.33 9.28
C THR A 173 -11.38 13.70 8.05
N PRO A 174 -10.85 12.61 7.48
CA PRO A 174 -9.65 11.87 7.92
C PRO A 174 -8.34 12.59 7.58
N TYR A 175 -7.30 12.41 8.42
CA TYR A 175 -6.00 13.07 8.25
C TYR A 175 -5.08 12.29 7.29
N GLY A 176 -5.55 12.04 6.06
CA GLY A 176 -4.81 11.30 5.03
C GLY A 176 -3.44 11.92 4.76
N ALA A 177 -3.39 13.24 4.59
CA ALA A 177 -2.13 13.98 4.39
C ALA A 177 -1.13 13.76 5.55
N LEU A 178 -1.56 13.89 6.81
CA LEU A 178 -0.68 13.64 7.94
C LEU A 178 -0.14 12.20 7.97
N ALA A 179 -0.98 11.22 7.63
CA ALA A 179 -0.56 9.83 7.55
C ALA A 179 0.47 9.59 6.43
N HIS A 180 0.26 10.20 5.27
CA HIS A 180 1.16 10.13 4.11
C HIS A 180 2.52 10.78 4.40
N GLU A 181 2.52 12.03 4.85
CA GLU A 181 3.77 12.78 5.10
C GLU A 181 4.58 12.23 6.27
N LEU A 182 3.92 11.67 7.28
CA LEU A 182 4.62 10.94 8.33
C LEU A 182 5.30 9.69 7.75
N GLY A 183 4.74 9.08 6.71
CA GLY A 183 5.37 8.02 5.94
C GLY A 183 6.74 8.43 5.39
N HIS A 184 6.83 9.58 4.72
CA HIS A 184 8.11 10.14 4.27
C HIS A 184 9.07 10.43 5.42
N SER A 185 8.54 10.86 6.58
CA SER A 185 9.38 11.04 7.78
C SER A 185 10.00 9.73 8.25
N PHE A 186 9.28 8.61 8.17
CA PHE A 186 9.83 7.29 8.48
C PHE A 186 10.81 6.79 7.40
N GLN A 187 10.56 7.07 6.12
CA GLN A 187 11.50 6.76 5.04
C GLN A 187 12.83 7.49 5.25
N TYR A 188 12.78 8.77 5.65
CA TYR A 188 13.97 9.50 6.06
C TYR A 188 14.69 8.83 7.23
N MET A 189 13.94 8.39 8.25
CA MET A 189 14.54 7.73 9.41
C MET A 189 15.22 6.40 9.08
N VAL A 190 14.74 5.66 8.07
CA VAL A 190 15.45 4.46 7.59
C VAL A 190 16.89 4.82 7.19
N HIS A 191 17.07 5.93 6.48
CA HIS A 191 18.39 6.40 6.10
C HIS A 191 19.20 6.95 7.29
N ALA A 192 18.56 7.76 8.14
CA ALA A 192 19.19 8.32 9.35
C ALA A 192 19.69 7.23 10.32
N ASP A 193 19.00 6.08 10.37
CA ASP A 193 19.39 4.90 11.15
C ASP A 193 20.48 4.05 10.45
N GLY A 194 20.98 4.49 9.28
CA GLY A 194 22.16 3.95 8.61
C GLY A 194 21.88 2.99 7.44
N ALA A 195 20.61 2.72 7.10
CA ALA A 195 20.29 1.92 5.92
C ALA A 195 20.38 2.76 4.62
N TRP A 196 20.52 2.07 3.48
CA TRP A 196 20.50 2.75 2.19
C TRP A 196 19.14 3.38 1.90
N GLY A 197 18.03 2.66 2.15
CA GLY A 197 16.67 3.22 2.07
C GLY A 197 16.33 3.88 0.74
N PHE A 198 16.85 3.37 -0.38
CA PHE A 198 16.66 3.95 -1.71
C PHE A 198 17.15 5.41 -1.81
N ASN A 199 18.24 5.79 -1.13
CA ASN A 199 18.66 7.20 -1.04
C ASN A 199 19.37 7.77 -2.29
N SER A 200 19.39 7.07 -3.43
CA SER A 200 19.77 7.70 -4.71
C SER A 200 18.89 7.27 -5.85
N THR A 201 18.57 8.23 -6.71
CA THR A 201 17.83 8.02 -7.93
C THR A 201 18.64 7.24 -8.97
N PRO A 202 18.04 6.28 -9.70
CA PRO A 202 18.67 5.61 -10.84
C PRO A 202 19.18 6.61 -11.88
N ALA A 203 20.26 6.26 -12.58
CA ALA A 203 20.83 7.13 -13.60
C ALA A 203 19.80 7.39 -14.72
N GLY A 204 19.54 8.67 -15.02
CA GLY A 204 18.55 9.09 -16.01
C GLY A 204 17.15 9.31 -15.47
N SER A 205 16.89 9.02 -14.19
CA SER A 205 15.61 9.29 -13.54
C SER A 205 15.64 10.58 -12.70
N ASN A 206 14.48 11.23 -12.57
CA ASN A 206 14.25 12.45 -11.81
C ASN A 206 13.95 12.17 -10.32
N SER A 207 13.41 10.99 -9.99
CA SER A 207 13.00 10.63 -8.63
C SER A 207 12.85 9.10 -8.49
N GLN A 208 12.45 8.62 -7.32
CA GLN A 208 12.08 7.23 -7.12
C GLN A 208 10.64 7.09 -6.67
N THR A 209 9.84 6.53 -7.58
CA THR A 209 8.42 6.23 -7.40
C THR A 209 8.09 5.46 -6.11
N ILE A 210 9.02 4.63 -5.61
CA ILE A 210 8.81 3.84 -4.39
C ILE A 210 8.55 4.71 -3.15
N PHE A 211 9.05 5.93 -3.07
CA PHE A 211 8.82 6.85 -1.94
C PHE A 211 7.34 7.16 -1.81
N GLU A 212 6.72 7.62 -2.89
CA GLU A 212 5.30 7.99 -2.93
C GLU A 212 4.38 6.78 -2.78
N MET A 213 4.70 5.69 -3.50
CA MET A 213 3.93 4.45 -3.40
C MET A 213 3.95 3.89 -1.98
N THR A 214 5.10 4.00 -1.30
CA THR A 214 5.24 3.54 0.08
C THR A 214 4.47 4.44 1.05
N SER A 215 4.51 5.77 0.90
CA SER A 215 3.74 6.68 1.76
C SER A 215 2.23 6.47 1.60
N GLN A 216 1.75 6.23 0.38
CA GLN A 216 0.36 5.83 0.14
C GLN A 216 0.01 4.48 0.75
N TYR A 217 0.93 3.50 0.65
CA TYR A 217 0.77 2.22 1.33
C TYR A 217 0.67 2.41 2.84
N MET A 218 1.53 3.24 3.45
CA MET A 218 1.53 3.52 4.89
C MET A 218 0.23 4.18 5.34
N LEU A 219 -0.26 5.18 4.61
CA LEU A 219 -1.60 5.75 4.80
C LEU A 219 -2.66 4.63 4.77
N PHE A 220 -2.63 3.76 3.77
CA PHE A 220 -3.60 2.67 3.62
C PHE A 220 -3.52 1.63 4.76
N GLN A 221 -2.39 1.54 5.47
CA GLN A 221 -2.25 0.69 6.67
C GLN A 221 -3.01 1.22 7.88
N VAL A 222 -3.21 2.55 7.97
CA VAL A 222 -3.85 3.22 9.11
C VAL A 222 -5.27 3.69 8.81
N TYR A 223 -5.62 3.81 7.52
CA TYR A 223 -6.95 4.12 7.03
C TYR A 223 -7.43 3.10 5.98
N LEU A 224 -8.11 2.04 6.45
CA LEU A 224 -8.71 1.04 5.56
C LEU A 224 -9.75 1.63 4.58
N GLY A 225 -10.38 2.75 4.93
CA GLY A 225 -11.34 3.46 4.08
C GLY A 225 -10.71 4.38 3.03
N TRP A 226 -9.38 4.38 2.84
CA TRP A 226 -8.68 5.28 1.90
C TRP A 226 -9.24 5.23 0.48
N MET A 227 -9.50 4.02 -0.03
CA MET A 227 -10.11 3.81 -1.35
C MET A 227 -11.49 4.49 -1.50
N THR A 228 -12.12 4.91 -0.39
CA THR A 228 -13.39 5.63 -0.37
C THR A 228 -13.22 7.14 -0.25
N PHE A 229 -12.50 7.63 0.76
CA PHE A 229 -12.42 9.08 0.98
C PHE A 229 -11.41 9.80 0.06
N GLU A 230 -10.46 9.08 -0.53
CA GLU A 230 -9.59 9.56 -1.61
C GLU A 230 -9.75 8.67 -2.86
N ASN A 231 -11.00 8.33 -3.20
CA ASN A 231 -11.33 7.41 -4.29
C ASN A 231 -10.74 7.80 -5.65
N TYR A 232 -10.42 9.08 -5.86
CA TYR A 232 -9.77 9.55 -7.09
C TYR A 232 -8.45 8.81 -7.37
N HIS A 233 -7.70 8.37 -6.35
CA HIS A 233 -6.49 7.57 -6.58
C HIS A 233 -6.80 6.21 -7.19
N LEU A 234 -7.85 5.54 -6.70
CA LEU A 234 -8.29 4.26 -7.25
C LEU A 234 -8.85 4.43 -8.67
N VAL A 235 -9.62 5.50 -8.92
CA VAL A 235 -10.14 5.82 -10.25
C VAL A 235 -8.99 6.00 -11.24
N SER A 236 -7.98 6.79 -10.90
CA SER A 236 -6.77 6.93 -11.71
C SER A 236 -6.08 5.60 -11.96
N PHE A 237 -5.87 4.79 -10.92
CA PHE A 237 -5.25 3.47 -11.04
C PHE A 237 -6.00 2.55 -12.01
N MET A 238 -7.34 2.55 -12.03
CA MET A 238 -8.13 1.72 -12.95
C MET A 238 -7.91 2.06 -14.44
N HIS A 239 -7.47 3.28 -14.75
CA HIS A 239 -7.07 3.66 -16.10
C HIS A 239 -5.60 3.33 -16.43
N GLN A 240 -4.81 3.01 -15.40
CA GLN A 240 -3.35 2.91 -15.45
C GLN A 240 -2.83 1.53 -15.04
N THR A 241 -3.69 0.51 -14.91
CA THR A 241 -3.27 -0.83 -14.47
C THR A 241 -2.25 -1.49 -15.41
N HIS A 242 -2.22 -1.06 -16.67
CA HIS A 242 -1.30 -1.55 -17.69
C HIS A 242 0.12 -0.98 -17.56
N LEU A 243 0.31 0.10 -16.81
CA LEU A 243 1.63 0.69 -16.61
C LEU A 243 2.51 -0.17 -15.71
N SER A 244 3.82 0.02 -15.83
CA SER A 244 4.83 -0.75 -15.11
C SER A 244 4.67 -0.62 -13.59
N PHE A 245 5.03 -1.65 -12.84
CA PHE A 245 5.22 -1.46 -11.40
C PHE A 245 6.39 -0.49 -11.18
N LEU A 246 6.19 0.53 -10.33
CA LEU A 246 7.08 1.69 -10.13
C LEU A 246 7.02 2.78 -11.23
N HIS A 247 6.02 2.76 -12.10
CA HIS A 247 5.77 3.85 -13.05
C HIS A 247 5.35 5.15 -12.35
N GLU A 248 5.91 6.29 -12.80
CA GLU A 248 5.72 7.62 -12.20
C GLU A 248 4.27 8.08 -12.17
N ASP A 249 3.52 7.87 -13.25
CA ASP A 249 2.08 8.20 -13.31
C ASP A 249 1.26 7.49 -12.22
N ASN A 250 1.72 6.32 -11.79
CA ASN A 250 1.06 5.51 -10.75
C ASN A 250 1.62 5.75 -9.34
N GLN A 251 2.58 6.66 -9.15
CA GLN A 251 3.31 6.78 -7.88
C GLN A 251 2.40 7.08 -6.68
N TYR A 252 1.31 7.83 -6.89
CA TYR A 252 0.31 8.10 -5.86
C TYR A 252 -0.89 7.13 -5.88
N HIS A 253 -0.97 6.26 -6.87
CA HIS A 253 -2.20 5.51 -7.21
C HIS A 253 -2.07 4.00 -7.00
N SER A 254 -0.86 3.44 -6.93
CA SER A 254 -0.64 1.99 -6.90
C SER A 254 0.09 1.48 -5.64
N PRO A 255 -0.44 1.66 -4.41
CA PRO A 255 0.12 1.01 -3.22
C PRO A 255 -0.22 -0.49 -3.14
N TYR A 256 -0.99 -1.02 -4.08
CA TYR A 256 -1.64 -2.33 -3.99
C TYR A 256 -0.66 -3.51 -4.06
N VAL A 257 0.44 -3.37 -4.80
CA VAL A 257 1.51 -4.38 -4.82
C VAL A 257 2.18 -4.49 -3.44
N LEU A 258 2.41 -3.36 -2.77
CA LEU A 258 2.96 -3.35 -1.40
C LEU A 258 1.97 -3.96 -0.39
N GLU A 259 0.66 -3.74 -0.57
CA GLU A 259 -0.38 -4.42 0.20
C GLU A 259 -0.39 -5.93 -0.06
N TYR A 260 -0.26 -6.38 -1.32
CA TYR A 260 -0.16 -7.80 -1.65
C TYR A 260 1.07 -8.45 -1.00
N TRP A 261 2.23 -7.79 -1.06
CA TRP A 261 3.45 -8.26 -0.40
C TRP A 261 3.26 -8.38 1.11
N SER A 262 2.59 -7.41 1.72
CA SER A 262 2.26 -7.42 3.16
C SER A 262 1.31 -8.55 3.52
N ASN A 263 0.28 -8.79 2.71
CA ASN A 263 -0.65 -9.89 2.88
C ASN A 263 0.07 -11.25 2.77
N LYS A 264 1.06 -11.37 1.88
CA LYS A 264 1.78 -12.62 1.64
C LYS A 264 2.91 -12.90 2.63
N ARG A 265 3.60 -11.86 3.11
CA ARG A 265 4.86 -11.99 3.86
C ARG A 265 4.85 -11.32 5.24
N GLY A 266 3.73 -10.75 5.64
CA GLY A 266 3.59 -10.01 6.89
C GLY A 266 3.69 -8.50 6.68
N ARG A 267 2.99 -7.74 7.54
CA ARG A 267 2.87 -6.28 7.41
C ARG A 267 4.18 -5.52 7.62
N ASP A 268 5.19 -6.14 8.22
CA ASP A 268 6.53 -5.57 8.38
C ASP A 268 7.46 -5.79 7.18
N PHE A 269 7.00 -6.52 6.16
CA PHE A 269 7.85 -6.89 5.03
C PHE A 269 8.23 -5.69 4.15
N VAL A 270 7.33 -4.73 3.93
CA VAL A 270 7.66 -3.50 3.19
C VAL A 270 8.70 -2.68 3.94
N GLY A 271 8.57 -2.52 5.25
CA GLY A 271 9.65 -1.92 6.04
C GLY A 271 10.97 -2.70 5.90
N LYS A 272 10.91 -4.04 5.91
CA LYS A 272 12.12 -4.88 5.74
C LYS A 272 12.82 -4.61 4.41
N ILE A 273 12.07 -4.41 3.31
CA ILE A 273 12.62 -3.98 2.02
C ILE A 273 13.39 -2.68 2.18
N TRP A 274 12.76 -1.64 2.74
CA TRP A 274 13.40 -0.34 2.94
C TRP A 274 14.69 -0.42 3.77
N ARG A 275 14.66 -1.11 4.91
CA ARG A 275 15.83 -1.25 5.79
C ARG A 275 16.97 -2.09 5.19
N ASN A 276 16.68 -2.95 4.22
CA ASN A 276 17.67 -3.88 3.67
C ASN A 276 18.00 -3.63 2.20
N ALA A 277 17.43 -2.61 1.58
CA ALA A 277 17.83 -2.17 0.24
C ALA A 277 19.33 -1.85 0.24
N THR A 278 19.99 -2.12 -0.88
CA THR A 278 21.41 -1.80 -1.07
C THR A 278 21.58 -0.87 -2.26
N GLN A 279 22.73 -0.19 -2.34
CA GLN A 279 23.00 0.77 -3.42
C GLN A 279 22.90 0.08 -4.79
N GLY A 280 22.13 0.69 -5.70
CA GLY A 280 21.89 0.16 -7.06
C GLY A 280 20.73 -0.84 -7.16
N GLU A 281 19.95 -1.03 -6.09
CA GLU A 281 18.71 -1.81 -6.14
C GLU A 281 17.47 -0.91 -6.14
N ASP A 282 16.51 -1.22 -7.00
CA ASP A 282 15.13 -0.80 -6.83
C ASP A 282 14.36 -1.75 -5.87
N ALA A 283 13.06 -1.49 -5.70
CA ALA A 283 12.22 -2.29 -4.82
C ALA A 283 12.05 -3.74 -5.30
N VAL A 284 12.05 -4.00 -6.61
CA VAL A 284 11.89 -5.34 -7.19
C VAL A 284 13.16 -6.17 -6.99
N MET A 285 14.34 -5.58 -7.22
CA MET A 285 15.63 -6.22 -6.96
C MET A 285 15.78 -6.58 -5.49
N THR A 286 15.52 -5.61 -4.60
CA THR A 286 15.55 -5.83 -3.15
C THR A 286 14.60 -6.94 -2.72
N TYR A 287 13.36 -6.92 -3.24
CA TYR A 287 12.36 -7.95 -2.96
C TYR A 287 12.84 -9.34 -3.35
N LYS A 288 13.32 -9.51 -4.59
CA LYS A 288 13.78 -10.80 -5.11
C LYS A 288 14.97 -11.32 -4.30
N ARG A 289 15.94 -10.46 -3.96
CA ARG A 289 17.09 -10.84 -3.12
C ARG A 289 16.64 -11.31 -1.73
N LEU A 290 15.77 -10.55 -1.06
CA LEU A 290 15.29 -10.90 0.29
C LEU A 290 14.43 -12.17 0.34
N THR A 291 13.86 -12.57 -0.79
CA THR A 291 12.95 -13.72 -0.90
C THR A 291 13.57 -14.92 -1.60
N GLY A 292 14.73 -14.76 -2.23
CA GLY A 292 15.37 -15.80 -3.03
C GLY A 292 14.61 -16.16 -4.31
N LEU A 293 13.70 -15.29 -4.77
CA LEU A 293 12.90 -15.58 -5.97
C LEU A 293 13.69 -15.33 -7.25
N SER A 294 13.59 -16.28 -8.17
CA SER A 294 13.95 -16.05 -9.57
C SER A 294 13.02 -15.04 -10.24
N GLN A 295 13.40 -14.53 -11.42
CA GLN A 295 12.53 -13.66 -12.21
C GLN A 295 11.17 -14.33 -12.52
N SER A 296 11.19 -15.60 -12.92
CA SER A 296 9.95 -16.32 -13.26
C SER A 296 9.01 -16.43 -12.06
N GLN A 297 9.54 -16.73 -10.87
CA GLN A 297 8.72 -16.84 -9.67
C GLN A 297 8.20 -15.46 -9.22
N PHE A 298 8.99 -14.39 -9.40
CA PHE A 298 8.51 -13.03 -9.16
C PHE A 298 7.36 -12.67 -10.11
N ASN A 299 7.46 -13.00 -11.40
CA ASN A 299 6.38 -12.83 -12.36
C ASN A 299 5.11 -13.60 -11.96
N ASP A 300 5.26 -14.84 -11.45
CA ASP A 300 4.13 -15.63 -10.96
C ASP A 300 3.44 -14.96 -9.76
N GLU A 301 4.20 -14.30 -8.90
CA GLU A 301 3.66 -13.54 -7.77
C GLU A 301 2.98 -12.24 -8.17
N MET A 302 3.54 -11.49 -9.12
CA MET A 302 2.89 -10.31 -9.68
C MET A 302 1.56 -10.70 -10.32
N PHE A 303 1.54 -11.77 -11.11
CA PHE A 303 0.30 -12.27 -11.70
C PHE A 303 -0.71 -12.76 -10.65
N ASP A 304 -0.27 -13.37 -9.55
CA ASP A 304 -1.16 -13.69 -8.43
C ASP A 304 -1.75 -12.43 -7.78
N ALA A 305 -0.96 -11.37 -7.63
CA ALA A 305 -1.42 -10.08 -7.14
C ALA A 305 -2.49 -9.47 -8.06
N ASP A 306 -2.22 -9.42 -9.36
CA ASP A 306 -3.10 -8.81 -10.37
C ASP A 306 -4.48 -9.48 -10.40
N ARG A 307 -4.51 -10.82 -10.35
CA ARG A 307 -5.76 -11.59 -10.24
C ARG A 307 -6.54 -11.27 -8.97
N LYS A 308 -5.86 -10.99 -7.86
CA LYS A 308 -6.51 -10.57 -6.61
C LYS A 308 -6.93 -9.10 -6.64
N PHE A 309 -6.27 -8.25 -7.41
CA PHE A 309 -6.71 -6.87 -7.60
C PHE A 309 -8.03 -6.80 -8.36
N ILE A 310 -8.30 -7.73 -9.30
CA ILE A 310 -9.62 -7.85 -9.95
C ILE A 310 -10.76 -7.90 -8.92
N THR A 311 -10.53 -8.58 -7.80
CA THR A 311 -11.56 -8.90 -6.82
C THR A 311 -11.32 -8.28 -5.44
N TRP A 312 -10.24 -7.52 -5.30
CA TRP A 312 -9.70 -6.92 -4.07
C TRP A 312 -9.65 -7.84 -2.86
N ASP A 313 -9.36 -9.13 -3.07
CA ASP A 313 -9.56 -10.14 -2.05
C ASP A 313 -8.31 -10.47 -1.23
N LEU A 314 -7.64 -9.42 -0.79
CA LEU A 314 -6.54 -9.47 0.18
C LEU A 314 -7.12 -9.36 1.59
N ALA A 315 -6.73 -10.26 2.50
CA ALA A 315 -7.46 -10.52 3.74
C ALA A 315 -7.69 -9.25 4.59
N ARG A 316 -6.69 -8.35 4.67
CA ARG A 316 -6.77 -7.11 5.45
C ARG A 316 -7.78 -6.12 4.89
N ILE A 317 -7.86 -6.00 3.56
CA ILE A 317 -8.63 -4.95 2.88
C ILE A 317 -9.94 -5.47 2.29
N ALA A 318 -10.14 -6.78 2.20
CA ALA A 318 -11.24 -7.40 1.44
C ALA A 318 -12.62 -6.84 1.79
N GLN A 319 -12.90 -6.56 3.06
CA GLN A 319 -14.17 -5.99 3.47
C GLN A 319 -14.34 -4.54 3.00
N ALA A 320 -13.32 -3.70 3.19
CA ALA A 320 -13.35 -2.29 2.81
C ALA A 320 -13.31 -2.11 1.29
N ALA A 321 -12.60 -2.99 0.58
CA ALA A 321 -12.39 -2.91 -0.85
C ALA A 321 -13.47 -3.65 -1.68
N LYS A 322 -14.35 -4.43 -1.03
CA LYS A 322 -15.45 -5.17 -1.68
C LYS A 322 -16.28 -4.32 -2.66
N PRO A 323 -16.65 -3.06 -2.37
CA PRO A 323 -17.41 -2.24 -3.32
C PRO A 323 -16.71 -1.97 -4.64
N TYR A 324 -15.38 -2.12 -4.69
CA TYR A 324 -14.54 -1.81 -5.85
C TYR A 324 -14.15 -3.03 -6.68
N ALA A 325 -14.61 -4.23 -6.31
CA ALA A 325 -14.32 -5.44 -7.05
C ALA A 325 -14.99 -5.43 -8.44
N ASN A 326 -14.34 -6.05 -9.42
CA ASN A 326 -14.84 -6.21 -10.78
C ASN A 326 -15.07 -4.89 -11.54
N GLN A 327 -14.22 -3.87 -11.29
CA GLN A 327 -14.30 -2.54 -11.92
C GLN A 327 -13.17 -2.27 -12.93
N HIS A 328 -12.35 -3.27 -13.24
CA HIS A 328 -11.20 -3.13 -14.14
C HIS A 328 -11.62 -2.84 -15.58
N LEU A 329 -10.76 -2.08 -16.25
CA LEU A 329 -10.95 -1.61 -17.61
C LEU A 329 -9.86 -2.19 -18.52
N ALA A 330 -10.24 -2.55 -19.74
CA ALA A 330 -9.31 -2.93 -20.80
C ALA A 330 -10.01 -2.70 -22.15
N THR A 331 -9.23 -2.37 -23.17
CA THR A 331 -9.74 -2.19 -24.54
C THR A 331 -9.01 -3.13 -25.49
N LEU A 332 -9.77 -3.89 -26.28
CA LEU A 332 -9.25 -4.74 -27.35
C LEU A 332 -9.91 -4.39 -28.68
N ASN A 333 -9.13 -4.47 -29.75
CA ASN A 333 -9.58 -4.24 -31.12
C ASN A 333 -9.69 -5.59 -31.85
N SER A 334 -10.67 -5.73 -32.75
CA SER A 334 -10.75 -6.90 -33.62
C SER A 334 -9.52 -6.98 -34.53
N ALA A 335 -8.85 -8.14 -34.54
CA ALA A 335 -7.77 -8.47 -35.45
C ALA A 335 -8.23 -9.41 -36.60
N GLY A 336 -9.55 -9.64 -36.71
CA GLY A 336 -10.14 -10.54 -37.69
C GLY A 336 -10.06 -12.03 -37.28
N ASN A 337 -10.84 -12.88 -37.95
CA ASN A 337 -10.86 -14.33 -37.73
C ASN A 337 -11.07 -14.78 -36.27
N GLY A 338 -11.78 -13.96 -35.48
CA GLY A 338 -12.06 -14.20 -34.06
C GLY A 338 -10.90 -13.86 -33.10
N TRP A 339 -9.80 -13.29 -33.61
CA TRP A 339 -8.73 -12.74 -32.79
C TRP A 339 -9.03 -11.31 -32.37
N TYR A 340 -8.61 -10.97 -31.16
CA TYR A 340 -8.66 -9.62 -30.60
C TYR A 340 -7.28 -9.23 -30.10
N GLN A 341 -6.85 -8.03 -30.41
CA GLN A 341 -5.55 -7.48 -30.04
C GLN A 341 -5.73 -6.41 -28.96
N ILE A 342 -4.86 -6.41 -27.94
CA ILE A 342 -4.86 -5.36 -26.90
C ILE A 342 -4.67 -3.98 -27.54
N ALA A 343 -5.44 -2.96 -27.16
CA ALA A 343 -5.19 -1.61 -27.65
C ALA A 343 -3.84 -1.07 -27.14
N GLU A 344 -3.15 -0.25 -27.94
CA GLU A 344 -1.90 0.42 -27.56
C GLU A 344 -2.03 1.14 -26.20
N SER A 345 -3.11 1.92 -26.03
CA SER A 345 -3.40 2.66 -24.79
C SER A 345 -3.66 1.78 -23.54
N ASN A 346 -3.69 0.46 -23.69
CA ASN A 346 -3.82 -0.49 -22.59
C ASN A 346 -2.76 -1.60 -22.68
N CYS A 347 -1.72 -1.44 -23.50
CA CYS A 347 -0.67 -2.45 -23.63
C CYS A 347 0.08 -2.59 -22.31
N PRO A 348 0.20 -3.80 -21.72
CA PRO A 348 0.88 -3.96 -20.45
C PRO A 348 2.37 -3.73 -20.61
N GLN A 349 2.95 -2.93 -19.71
CA GLN A 349 4.38 -2.77 -19.49
C GLN A 349 4.88 -3.79 -18.45
N ASN A 350 6.13 -3.70 -17.96
CA ASN A 350 6.65 -4.63 -16.96
C ASN A 350 5.79 -4.69 -15.69
N TYR A 351 5.19 -5.86 -15.43
CA TYR A 351 4.32 -6.10 -14.28
C TYR A 351 3.00 -5.30 -14.29
N GLY A 352 2.74 -4.55 -15.35
CA GLY A 352 1.42 -4.01 -15.63
C GLY A 352 0.48 -5.10 -16.14
N TYR A 353 -0.83 -4.90 -15.98
CA TYR A 353 -1.82 -5.91 -16.27
C TYR A 353 -3.13 -5.36 -16.85
N ASN A 354 -3.87 -6.27 -17.49
CA ASN A 354 -5.22 -6.04 -17.98
C ASN A 354 -6.21 -7.00 -17.30
N GLY A 355 -7.30 -6.45 -16.78
CA GLY A 355 -8.50 -7.22 -16.44
C GLY A 355 -9.47 -7.19 -17.60
N ILE A 356 -9.59 -8.29 -18.34
CA ILE A 356 -10.46 -8.39 -19.52
C ILE A 356 -11.76 -9.09 -19.14
N LYS A 357 -12.85 -8.34 -19.14
CA LYS A 357 -14.18 -8.88 -18.81
C LYS A 357 -14.70 -9.76 -19.95
N LEU A 358 -15.22 -10.93 -19.60
CA LEU A 358 -15.80 -11.90 -20.53
C LEU A 358 -17.31 -12.04 -20.29
N LYS A 359 -18.06 -12.45 -21.33
CA LYS A 359 -19.43 -12.92 -21.14
C LYS A 359 -19.41 -14.20 -20.29
N VAL A 360 -20.35 -14.34 -19.37
CA VAL A 360 -20.42 -15.53 -18.49
C VAL A 360 -21.28 -16.59 -19.19
N PRO A 361 -20.71 -17.71 -19.67
CA PRO A 361 -21.50 -18.80 -20.26
C PRO A 361 -22.18 -19.65 -19.15
N ALA A 362 -22.95 -20.65 -19.56
CA ALA A 362 -23.55 -21.59 -18.62
C ALA A 362 -22.48 -22.30 -17.76
N SER A 363 -22.80 -22.55 -16.50
CA SER A 363 -21.95 -23.34 -15.60
C SER A 363 -21.55 -24.67 -16.22
N GLY A 364 -20.30 -25.10 -16.01
CA GLY A 364 -19.75 -26.32 -16.60
C GLY A 364 -19.24 -26.16 -18.03
N THR A 365 -19.48 -25.01 -18.69
CA THR A 365 -18.89 -24.72 -20.01
C THR A 365 -17.38 -24.63 -19.88
N THR A 366 -16.66 -25.33 -20.77
CA THR A 366 -15.21 -25.17 -20.90
C THR A 366 -14.93 -23.98 -21.81
N VAL A 367 -14.34 -22.93 -21.24
CA VAL A 367 -13.79 -21.81 -22.01
C VAL A 367 -12.35 -22.12 -22.37
N THR A 368 -11.96 -21.80 -23.60
CA THR A 368 -10.60 -21.99 -24.10
C THR A 368 -10.08 -20.68 -24.66
N LEU A 369 -8.88 -20.30 -24.23
CA LEU A 369 -8.09 -19.19 -24.72
C LEU A 369 -6.98 -19.73 -25.63
N GLN A 370 -6.89 -19.20 -26.83
CA GLN A 370 -5.67 -19.20 -27.63
C GLN A 370 -4.98 -17.85 -27.42
N PHE A 371 -3.71 -17.88 -27.03
CA PHE A 371 -2.92 -16.70 -26.69
C PHE A 371 -1.73 -16.59 -27.63
N GLN A 372 -1.43 -15.37 -28.08
CA GLN A 372 -0.26 -15.07 -28.89
C GLN A 372 0.32 -13.71 -28.49
N GLY A 373 1.49 -13.72 -27.84
CA GLY A 373 2.32 -12.54 -27.65
C GLY A 373 2.93 -12.11 -28.99
N ILE A 374 2.93 -10.80 -29.24
CA ILE A 374 3.36 -10.19 -30.51
C ILE A 374 4.35 -9.04 -30.27
N ALA A 375 5.30 -9.24 -29.34
CA ALA A 375 6.32 -8.23 -29.01
C ALA A 375 7.02 -7.68 -30.26
N GLY A 376 7.18 -6.36 -30.33
CA GLY A 376 7.71 -5.66 -31.50
C GLY A 376 6.72 -5.44 -32.64
N ALA A 377 5.43 -5.75 -32.46
CA ALA A 377 4.40 -5.43 -33.44
C ALA A 377 4.30 -3.91 -33.68
N THR A 378 4.00 -3.53 -34.92
CA THR A 378 3.75 -2.14 -35.32
C THR A 378 2.63 -1.53 -34.51
N GLY A 379 2.82 -0.29 -34.04
CA GLY A 379 1.85 0.43 -33.20
C GLY A 379 2.02 0.21 -31.70
N TYR A 380 3.13 -0.41 -31.29
CA TYR A 380 3.55 -0.52 -29.89
C TYR A 380 5.01 -0.11 -29.75
N ARG A 381 5.41 0.23 -28.53
CA ARG A 381 6.82 0.49 -28.21
C ARG A 381 7.61 -0.81 -28.18
N ALA A 382 8.73 -0.83 -28.91
CA ALA A 382 9.56 -2.01 -29.10
C ALA A 382 10.90 -1.86 -28.35
N ILE A 383 10.83 -1.89 -27.02
CA ILE A 383 12.00 -1.81 -26.12
C ILE A 383 12.30 -3.20 -25.57
N ASN A 384 13.57 -3.63 -25.60
CA ASN A 384 14.03 -4.91 -25.03
C ASN A 384 13.17 -6.13 -25.42
N ILE A 385 12.81 -6.23 -26.70
CA ILE A 385 11.84 -7.23 -27.20
C ILE A 385 12.23 -8.68 -26.89
N ASP A 386 13.53 -8.97 -26.76
CA ASP A 386 14.05 -10.30 -26.42
C ASP A 386 13.76 -10.69 -24.96
N LYS A 387 13.32 -9.72 -24.13
CA LYS A 387 12.91 -9.93 -22.74
C LYS A 387 11.40 -10.08 -22.56
N ALA A 388 10.63 -10.03 -23.64
CA ALA A 388 9.18 -10.14 -23.59
C ALA A 388 8.71 -11.43 -22.90
N GLY A 389 7.66 -11.31 -22.11
CA GLY A 389 6.99 -12.45 -21.50
C GLY A 389 5.63 -12.06 -20.94
N TRP A 390 4.79 -13.07 -20.73
CA TRP A 390 3.41 -12.89 -20.28
C TRP A 390 3.08 -13.86 -19.17
N ARG A 391 2.09 -13.48 -18.35
CA ARG A 391 1.29 -14.39 -17.55
C ARG A 391 -0.18 -14.19 -17.87
N TYR A 392 -0.93 -15.28 -17.97
CA TYR A 392 -2.35 -15.20 -18.24
C TYR A 392 -3.15 -16.36 -17.65
N GLY A 393 -4.42 -16.08 -17.36
CA GLY A 393 -5.32 -17.04 -16.70
C GLY A 393 -6.67 -16.43 -16.34
N PHE A 394 -7.64 -17.31 -16.07
CA PHE A 394 -9.01 -16.92 -15.80
C PHE A 394 -9.27 -16.68 -14.31
N VAL A 395 -10.21 -15.78 -14.01
CA VAL A 395 -10.75 -15.55 -12.67
C VAL A 395 -12.28 -15.58 -12.74
N ALA A 396 -12.91 -16.48 -11.99
CA ALA A 396 -14.36 -16.48 -11.79
C ALA A 396 -14.70 -15.91 -10.42
N TYR A 397 -15.56 -14.89 -10.39
CA TYR A 397 -16.15 -14.33 -9.19
C TYR A 397 -17.59 -14.84 -9.05
N LYS A 398 -17.91 -15.48 -7.92
CA LYS A 398 -19.20 -16.11 -7.69
C LYS A 398 -20.17 -15.20 -6.94
N LYS A 399 -21.46 -15.53 -7.01
CA LYS A 399 -22.56 -14.82 -6.32
C LYS A 399 -22.37 -14.68 -4.81
N ASP A 400 -21.70 -15.64 -4.18
CA ASP A 400 -21.37 -15.64 -2.74
C ASP A 400 -20.13 -14.79 -2.40
N GLY A 401 -19.49 -14.20 -3.40
CA GLY A 401 -18.25 -13.43 -3.26
C GLY A 401 -16.97 -14.27 -3.24
N THR A 402 -17.07 -15.60 -3.36
CA THR A 402 -15.88 -16.47 -3.49
C THR A 402 -15.30 -16.42 -4.89
N ARG A 403 -14.01 -16.73 -5.01
CA ARG A 403 -13.27 -16.69 -6.27
C ARG A 403 -12.75 -18.08 -6.63
N VAL A 404 -12.68 -18.37 -7.92
CA VAL A 404 -11.96 -19.52 -8.46
C VAL A 404 -10.94 -19.01 -9.46
N TYR A 405 -9.66 -19.32 -9.20
CA TYR A 405 -8.54 -18.93 -10.05
C TYR A 405 -8.16 -20.09 -10.97
N GLY A 406 -8.06 -19.83 -12.27
CA GLY A 406 -7.53 -20.78 -13.23
C GLY A 406 -6.01 -20.95 -13.10
N SER A 407 -5.48 -21.92 -13.85
CA SER A 407 -4.03 -22.16 -13.94
C SER A 407 -3.28 -20.92 -14.42
N VAL A 408 -2.05 -20.77 -13.94
CA VAL A 408 -1.10 -19.76 -14.42
C VAL A 408 -0.44 -20.29 -15.69
N ASN A 409 -0.50 -19.52 -16.77
CA ASN A 409 0.12 -19.86 -18.05
C ASN A 409 1.15 -18.81 -18.44
N SER A 410 2.18 -19.19 -19.19
CA SER A 410 3.32 -18.32 -19.51
C SER A 410 3.85 -18.42 -20.93
N SER A 411 3.30 -19.29 -21.77
CA SER A 411 3.80 -19.49 -23.14
C SER A 411 3.50 -18.26 -23.99
N SER A 412 4.49 -17.79 -24.76
CA SER A 412 4.31 -16.69 -25.72
C SER A 412 3.31 -17.04 -26.83
N THR A 413 3.14 -18.31 -27.15
CA THR A 413 2.01 -18.80 -27.94
C THR A 413 1.51 -20.08 -27.28
N GLY A 414 0.23 -20.11 -26.92
CA GLY A 414 -0.27 -21.20 -26.10
C GLY A 414 -1.78 -21.28 -26.05
N THR A 415 -2.25 -22.32 -25.37
CA THR A 415 -3.68 -22.54 -25.11
C THR A 415 -3.89 -22.70 -23.61
N ALA A 416 -4.96 -22.11 -23.09
CA ALA A 416 -5.40 -22.30 -21.70
C ALA A 416 -6.89 -22.65 -21.69
N SER A 417 -7.31 -23.51 -20.77
CA SER A 417 -8.72 -23.90 -20.62
C SER A 417 -9.18 -23.74 -19.17
N PHE A 418 -10.46 -23.44 -18.99
CA PHE A 418 -11.07 -23.25 -17.69
C PHE A 418 -12.54 -23.69 -17.72
N VAL A 419 -12.97 -24.44 -16.72
CA VAL A 419 -14.37 -24.86 -16.58
C VAL A 419 -15.10 -23.84 -15.71
N VAL A 420 -16.12 -23.20 -16.24
CA VAL A 420 -16.85 -22.13 -15.54
C VAL A 420 -17.59 -22.69 -14.33
N PRO A 421 -17.26 -22.26 -13.10
CA PRO A 421 -17.92 -22.74 -11.90
C PRO A 421 -19.39 -22.35 -11.82
N ALA A 422 -20.16 -23.11 -11.04
CA ALA A 422 -21.54 -22.74 -10.72
C ALA A 422 -21.61 -21.39 -9.99
N ASN A 423 -22.69 -20.65 -10.25
CA ASN A 423 -22.98 -19.35 -9.66
C ASN A 423 -21.94 -18.25 -9.96
N THR A 424 -21.18 -18.38 -11.06
CA THR A 424 -20.30 -17.31 -11.54
C THR A 424 -21.12 -16.08 -11.95
N THR A 425 -20.76 -14.91 -11.44
CA THR A 425 -21.39 -13.61 -11.81
C THR A 425 -20.46 -12.73 -12.63
N TYR A 426 -19.14 -12.87 -12.46
CA TYR A 426 -18.15 -12.26 -13.35
C TYR A 426 -17.12 -13.30 -13.76
N LEU A 427 -16.74 -13.27 -15.04
CA LEU A 427 -15.65 -14.05 -15.58
C LEU A 427 -14.65 -13.08 -16.21
N TRP A 428 -13.39 -13.22 -15.82
CA TRP A 428 -12.29 -12.38 -16.27
C TRP A 428 -11.19 -13.23 -16.87
N LEU A 429 -10.55 -12.71 -17.91
CA LEU A 429 -9.20 -13.10 -18.30
C LEU A 429 -8.23 -12.02 -17.79
N VAL A 430 -7.21 -12.42 -17.06
CA VAL A 430 -6.14 -11.51 -16.63
C VAL A 430 -4.91 -11.80 -17.46
N VAL A 431 -4.26 -10.75 -17.96
CA VAL A 431 -2.99 -10.82 -18.69
C VAL A 431 -2.03 -9.80 -18.10
N THR A 432 -0.81 -10.21 -17.78
CA THR A 432 0.23 -9.39 -17.14
C THR A 432 1.51 -9.43 -17.97
N GLY A 433 2.17 -8.28 -18.10
CA GLY A 433 3.52 -8.16 -18.62
C GLY A 433 4.53 -8.80 -17.66
N ALA A 434 5.24 -9.83 -18.11
CA ALA A 434 6.04 -10.70 -17.25
C ALA A 434 7.43 -10.93 -17.87
N PRO A 435 8.32 -9.92 -17.80
CA PRO A 435 9.58 -9.96 -18.52
C PRO A 435 10.49 -11.10 -18.05
N THR A 436 11.29 -11.65 -18.95
CA THR A 436 12.25 -12.73 -18.63
C THR A 436 13.43 -12.25 -17.80
N GLN A 437 13.66 -10.94 -17.75
CA GLN A 437 14.65 -10.26 -16.94
C GLN A 437 14.08 -8.92 -16.45
N HIS A 438 14.41 -8.52 -15.23
CA HIS A 438 14.04 -7.21 -14.70
C HIS A 438 15.12 -6.16 -14.98
N TRP A 439 14.69 -4.94 -15.27
CA TRP A 439 15.46 -3.70 -15.22
C TRP A 439 14.61 -2.61 -14.56
N GLU A 440 15.27 -1.56 -14.08
CA GLU A 440 14.60 -0.43 -13.41
C GLU A 440 13.73 0.35 -14.39
N HIS A 441 12.52 0.72 -13.94
CA HIS A 441 11.69 1.72 -14.59
C HIS A 441 12.23 3.11 -14.24
N LEU A 442 12.44 3.97 -15.24
CA LEU A 442 12.94 5.33 -15.02
C LEU A 442 11.75 6.26 -14.82
N ASN A 443 11.69 6.95 -13.68
CA ASN A 443 10.81 8.10 -13.52
C ASN A 443 11.47 9.28 -14.25
N ASP A 444 11.17 9.48 -15.52
CA ASP A 444 11.79 10.52 -16.36
C ASP A 444 10.79 11.34 -17.17
N GLY A 445 9.49 10.99 -17.12
CA GLY A 445 8.42 11.66 -17.85
C GLY A 445 8.47 11.40 -19.35
N ASN A 446 9.18 10.37 -19.80
CA ASN A 446 9.39 10.06 -21.21
C ASN A 446 8.90 8.65 -21.56
N ALA A 447 7.61 8.53 -21.87
CA ALA A 447 7.02 7.25 -22.26
C ALA A 447 7.69 6.54 -23.46
N SER A 448 8.54 7.20 -24.25
CA SER A 448 9.18 6.57 -25.43
C SER A 448 10.17 5.45 -25.09
N ASN A 449 10.66 5.39 -23.84
CA ASN A 449 11.55 4.34 -23.37
C ASN A 449 10.85 3.25 -22.55
N ASP A 450 9.54 3.36 -22.32
CA ASP A 450 8.75 2.36 -21.60
C ASP A 450 8.46 1.16 -22.49
N GLU A 451 8.83 -0.03 -22.05
CA GLU A 451 8.53 -1.27 -22.77
C GLU A 451 7.03 -1.58 -22.83
N GLU A 452 6.62 -2.29 -23.87
CA GLU A 452 5.24 -2.76 -24.05
C GLU A 452 5.21 -4.23 -24.48
N TRP A 453 4.25 -4.98 -23.93
CA TRP A 453 4.09 -6.41 -24.15
C TRP A 453 2.76 -6.73 -24.86
N PRO A 454 2.63 -6.40 -26.16
CA PRO A 454 1.40 -6.60 -26.90
C PRO A 454 1.08 -8.08 -27.13
N TYR A 455 -0.22 -8.39 -27.19
CA TYR A 455 -0.73 -9.74 -27.40
C TYR A 455 -2.06 -9.75 -28.14
N GLN A 456 -2.40 -10.92 -28.67
CA GLN A 456 -3.70 -11.26 -29.22
C GLN A 456 -4.30 -12.44 -28.47
N VAL A 457 -5.63 -12.44 -28.39
CA VAL A 457 -6.43 -13.51 -27.79
C VAL A 457 -7.54 -13.96 -28.73
N LYS A 458 -7.84 -15.26 -28.69
CA LYS A 458 -9.02 -15.85 -29.32
C LYS A 458 -9.69 -16.79 -28.35
N LEU A 459 -11.01 -16.64 -28.21
CA LEU A 459 -11.80 -17.36 -27.21
C LEU A 459 -12.77 -18.34 -27.88
N THR A 460 -12.99 -19.47 -27.22
CA THR A 460 -14.02 -20.45 -27.57
C THR A 460 -14.78 -20.85 -26.30
N GLY A 461 -16.08 -21.08 -26.40
CA GLY A 461 -16.96 -21.32 -25.24
C GLY A 461 -17.38 -20.04 -24.49
N THR A 462 -16.78 -18.90 -24.83
CA THR A 462 -17.20 -17.55 -24.44
C THR A 462 -16.66 -16.53 -25.45
N THR A 463 -17.01 -15.26 -25.28
CA THR A 463 -16.46 -14.11 -26.00
C THR A 463 -16.21 -12.96 -25.02
N LEU A 464 -15.52 -11.92 -25.49
CA LEU A 464 -15.31 -10.69 -24.73
C LEU A 464 -16.65 -10.04 -24.37
N ASP A 465 -16.72 -9.37 -23.22
CA ASP A 465 -17.84 -8.49 -22.90
C ASP A 465 -17.83 -7.29 -23.87
N ASP A 466 -19.00 -6.75 -24.21
CA ASP A 466 -19.08 -5.64 -25.15
C ASP A 466 -18.40 -4.37 -24.57
N SER A 467 -18.22 -4.29 -23.26
CA SER A 467 -17.54 -3.19 -22.58
C SER A 467 -16.03 -3.10 -22.84
N VAL A 468 -15.41 -4.15 -23.40
CA VAL A 468 -13.95 -4.19 -23.64
C VAL A 468 -13.58 -4.19 -25.13
N ILE A 469 -14.57 -4.14 -26.02
CA ILE A 469 -14.36 -4.10 -27.47
C ILE A 469 -14.53 -2.65 -27.96
N LYS A 470 -13.61 -2.20 -28.82
CA LYS A 470 -13.71 -0.91 -29.51
C LYS A 470 -14.03 -1.07 -31.00
#